data_AF-A0A2T5Q163-F1
#
_entry.id   AF-A0A2T5Q163-F1
#
_cell.length_a   1.000
_cell.length_b   1.000
_cell.length_c   1.000
_cell.angle_alpha   90.00
_cell.angle_beta   90.00
_cell.angle_gamma   90.00
#
_symmetry.space_group_name_H-M   'P 1'
#
loop_
_entity.id
_entity.type
_entity.pdbx_description
1 polymer ?
#
loop_
_entity_poly.entity_id
_entity_poly.type
_entity_poly.pdbx_seq_one_letter_code
_entity_poly.pdbx_strand_id
1 'polypeptide(L)'
;LFEKQRTISRDLRREVILRLTRIQTIKDIAHDLFISEASVQRFLLDLDDQYKPNLNYLQETLCIDEFKSMRSAKGKMSFIAVDGDRSCLF
;
A
#
# COMPACT_ATOMS: atom_id res chain seq x y z
N LEU A 1 21.73 -1.28 -12.96
CA LEU A 1 21.77 -2.59 -12.30
C LEU A 1 21.56 -2.50 -10.78
N PHE A 2 22.24 -1.61 -10.03
CA PHE A 2 21.95 -1.36 -8.60
C PHE A 2 22.05 0.13 -8.25
N GLU A 3 21.31 0.60 -7.25
CA GLU A 3 21.46 1.96 -6.70
C GLU A 3 22.55 1.99 -5.60
N LYS A 4 23.16 3.14 -5.36
CA LYS A 4 24.22 3.30 -4.35
C LYS A 4 23.68 2.86 -2.99
N GLN A 5 24.38 1.92 -2.32
CA GLN A 5 23.99 1.28 -1.04
C GLN A 5 22.78 0.32 -1.10
N ARG A 6 22.39 -0.19 -2.27
CA ARG A 6 21.33 -1.20 -2.39
C ARG A 6 21.83 -2.50 -3.03
N THR A 7 21.55 -3.62 -2.37
CA THR A 7 21.86 -4.98 -2.86
C THR A 7 20.72 -5.57 -3.71
N ILE A 8 19.56 -4.91 -3.74
CA ILE A 8 18.39 -5.34 -4.54
C ILE A 8 18.33 -4.53 -5.83
N SER A 9 18.12 -5.22 -6.95
CA SER A 9 18.04 -4.59 -8.27
C SER A 9 16.79 -3.71 -8.39
N ARG A 10 16.88 -2.67 -9.24
CA ARG A 10 15.74 -1.77 -9.50
C ARG A 10 14.56 -2.51 -10.11
N ASP A 11 14.85 -3.48 -10.98
CA ASP A 11 13.81 -4.27 -11.65
C ASP A 11 13.05 -5.17 -10.67
N LEU A 12 13.76 -5.80 -9.71
CA LEU A 12 13.12 -6.58 -8.66
C LEU A 12 12.24 -5.71 -7.77
N ARG A 13 12.73 -4.52 -7.37
CA ARG A 13 11.92 -3.56 -6.60
C ARG A 13 10.65 -3.18 -7.36
N ARG A 14 10.75 -2.90 -8.66
CA ARG A 14 9.60 -2.55 -9.51
C ARG A 14 8.60 -3.70 -9.59
N GLU A 15 9.06 -4.93 -9.78
CA GLU A 15 8.19 -6.11 -9.81
C GLU A 15 7.45 -6.30 -8.48
N VAL A 16 8.13 -6.17 -7.34
CA VAL A 16 7.46 -6.22 -6.02
C VAL A 16 6.37 -5.16 -5.92
N ILE A 17 6.65 -3.92 -6.32
CA ILE A 17 5.68 -2.82 -6.29
C ILE A 17 4.46 -3.15 -7.17
N LEU A 18 4.66 -3.68 -8.38
CA LEU A 18 3.57 -4.08 -9.28
C LEU A 18 2.72 -5.24 -8.71
N ARG A 19 3.32 -6.15 -7.94
CA ARG A 19 2.57 -7.21 -7.28
C ARG A 19 1.80 -6.72 -6.06
N LEU A 20 2.33 -5.73 -5.34
CA LEU A 20 1.63 -5.09 -4.22
C LEU A 20 0.35 -4.36 -4.66
N THR A 21 0.20 -3.99 -5.93
CA THR A 21 -1.06 -3.42 -6.46
C THR A 21 -2.10 -4.48 -6.83
N ARG A 22 -1.80 -5.77 -6.65
CA ARG A 22 -2.71 -6.90 -6.92
C ARG A 22 -3.19 -7.53 -5.62
N ILE A 23 -4.22 -8.35 -5.71
CA ILE A 23 -4.73 -9.13 -4.58
C ILE A 23 -3.78 -10.31 -4.32
N GLN A 24 -2.66 -10.05 -3.66
CA GLN A 24 -1.64 -11.04 -3.28
C GLN A 24 -1.15 -10.77 -1.86
N THR A 25 -0.79 -11.81 -1.11
CA THR A 25 -0.22 -11.61 0.23
C THR A 25 1.27 -11.28 0.16
N ILE A 26 1.80 -10.56 1.15
CA ILE A 26 3.24 -10.31 1.31
C ILE A 26 4.04 -11.62 1.25
N LYS A 27 3.51 -12.67 1.89
CA LYS A 27 4.10 -14.01 1.91
C LYS A 27 4.20 -14.63 0.52
N ASP A 28 3.13 -14.55 -0.28
CA ASP A 28 3.12 -15.09 -1.65
C ASP A 28 4.12 -14.35 -2.53
N ILE A 29 4.16 -13.01 -2.43
CA ILE A 29 5.11 -12.18 -3.19
C ILE A 29 6.55 -12.53 -2.82
N ALA A 30 6.83 -12.66 -1.52
CA ALA A 30 8.16 -13.01 -1.02
C ALA A 30 8.60 -14.39 -1.51
N HIS A 31 7.70 -15.37 -1.44
CA HIS A 31 7.93 -16.73 -1.92
C HIS A 31 8.22 -16.76 -3.43
N ASP A 32 7.38 -16.13 -4.24
CA ASP A 32 7.49 -16.16 -5.70
C ASP A 32 8.73 -15.42 -6.25
N LEU A 33 9.18 -14.38 -5.53
CA LEU A 33 10.32 -13.57 -5.92
C LEU A 33 11.61 -13.95 -5.19
N PHE A 34 11.59 -15.02 -4.39
CA PHE A 34 12.73 -15.54 -3.64
C PHE A 34 13.40 -14.48 -2.75
N ILE A 35 12.59 -13.65 -2.09
CA ILE A 35 13.05 -12.63 -1.14
C ILE A 35 12.39 -12.82 0.22
N SER A 36 12.91 -12.17 1.26
CA SER A 36 12.28 -12.20 2.57
C SER A 36 11.01 -11.36 2.62
N GLU A 37 10.02 -11.80 3.39
CA GLU A 37 8.80 -11.02 3.70
C GLU A 37 9.14 -9.62 4.24
N ALA A 38 10.18 -9.54 5.08
CA ALA A 38 10.69 -8.27 5.60
C ALA A 38 11.16 -7.31 4.49
N SER A 39 11.68 -7.82 3.37
CA SER A 39 12.09 -6.98 2.23
C SER A 39 10.88 -6.44 1.49
N VAL A 40 9.84 -7.26 1.28
CA VAL A 40 8.57 -6.81 0.70
C VAL A 40 7.91 -5.77 1.60
N GLN A 41 7.86 -6.01 2.91
CA GLN A 41 7.29 -5.08 3.87
C GLN A 41 8.04 -3.74 3.90
N ARG A 42 9.37 -3.74 3.83
CA ARG A 42 10.15 -2.49 3.70
C ARG A 42 9.80 -1.71 2.43
N PHE A 43 9.61 -2.40 1.31
CA PHE A 43 9.19 -1.73 0.08
C PHE A 43 7.78 -1.14 0.19
N LEU A 44 6.88 -1.79 0.90
CA LEU A 44 5.55 -1.24 1.18
C LEU A 44 5.64 0.02 2.07
N LEU A 45 6.44 -0.02 3.14
CA LEU A 45 6.65 1.13 4.02
C LEU A 45 7.32 2.31 3.27
N ASP A 46 8.31 2.02 2.42
CA ASP A 46 8.93 3.04 1.56
C ASP A 46 7.91 3.72 0.63
N LEU A 47 6.85 3.02 0.19
CA LEU A 47 5.77 3.59 -0.62
C LEU A 47 4.82 4.44 0.22
N ASP A 48 4.49 3.97 1.43
CA ASP A 48 3.65 4.71 2.38
C ASP A 48 4.29 6.05 2.77
N ASP A 49 5.59 6.07 3.05
CA ASP A 49 6.35 7.30 3.35
C ASP A 49 6.36 8.32 2.19
N GLN A 50 6.16 7.85 0.95
CA GLN A 50 6.03 8.73 -0.22
C GLN A 50 4.62 9.33 -0.35
N TYR A 51 3.61 8.68 0.24
CA TYR A 51 2.24 9.20 0.27
C TYR A 51 2.09 10.18 1.44
N LYS A 52 1.89 11.47 1.12
CA LYS A 52 1.71 12.53 2.12
C LYS A 52 0.43 13.29 1.83
N PRO A 53 -0.71 12.91 2.43
CA PRO A 53 -1.96 13.63 2.23
C PRO A 53 -1.85 15.04 2.82
N ASN A 54 -2.51 16.01 2.18
CA ASN A 54 -2.56 17.37 2.71
C ASN A 54 -3.55 17.44 3.88
N LEU A 55 -3.03 17.42 5.10
CA LEU A 55 -3.84 17.45 6.33
C LEU A 55 -4.45 18.83 6.64
N ASN A 56 -4.08 19.89 5.91
CA ASN A 56 -4.60 21.24 6.12
C ASN A 56 -5.84 21.55 5.26
N TYR A 57 -6.33 20.57 4.49
CA TYR A 57 -7.43 20.77 3.57
C TYR A 57 -8.40 19.58 3.67
N LEU A 58 -9.67 19.91 3.88
CA LEU A 58 -10.77 18.98 3.69
C LEU A 58 -11.46 19.37 2.38
N GLN A 59 -11.64 18.39 1.50
CA GLN A 59 -12.39 18.52 0.25
C GLN A 59 -13.86 18.89 0.51
N GLU A 60 -14.48 19.52 -0.49
CA GLU A 60 -15.87 19.99 -0.41
C GLU A 60 -16.85 18.81 -0.38
N THR A 61 -16.62 17.81 -1.23
CA THR A 61 -17.39 16.57 -1.26
C THR A 61 -16.53 15.39 -0.80
N LEU A 62 -16.84 14.83 0.38
CA LEU A 62 -16.19 13.64 0.92
C LEU A 62 -17.14 12.44 0.89
N CYS A 63 -16.76 11.39 0.16
CA CYS A 63 -17.49 10.13 0.10
C CYS A 63 -16.88 9.13 1.08
N ILE A 64 -17.70 8.54 1.96
CA ILE A 64 -17.26 7.56 2.96
C ILE A 64 -18.06 6.26 2.77
N ASP A 65 -17.37 5.13 2.78
CA ASP A 65 -17.97 3.79 2.81
C ASP A 65 -17.40 2.95 3.96
N GLU A 66 -18.26 2.19 4.65
CA GLU A 66 -17.91 1.38 5.81
C GLU A 66 -17.84 -0.11 5.43
N PHE A 67 -16.77 -0.79 5.84
CA PHE A 67 -16.55 -2.20 5.52
C PHE A 67 -15.89 -2.99 6.66
N LYS A 68 -16.06 -4.32 6.62
CA LYS A 68 -15.40 -5.25 7.54
C LYS A 68 -14.04 -5.67 6.97
N SER A 69 -12.95 -5.13 7.51
CA SER A 69 -11.58 -5.46 7.07
C SER A 69 -11.13 -6.87 7.49
N MET A 70 -11.64 -7.38 8.62
CA MET A 70 -11.35 -8.75 9.07
C MET A 70 -12.64 -9.46 9.48
N ARG A 71 -12.74 -10.75 9.14
CA ARG A 71 -13.88 -11.60 9.54
C ARG A 71 -14.01 -11.74 11.06
N SER A 72 -12.90 -11.63 11.80
CA SER A 72 -12.81 -11.79 13.25
C SER A 72 -13.08 -10.50 14.04
N ALA A 73 -13.16 -9.34 13.39
CA ALA A 73 -13.32 -8.06 14.06
C ALA A 73 -14.78 -7.81 14.46
N LYS A 74 -15.19 -8.36 15.61
CA LYS A 74 -16.52 -8.07 16.18
C LYS A 74 -16.55 -6.64 16.72
N GLY A 75 -17.30 -5.76 16.06
CA GLY A 75 -17.51 -4.37 16.49
C GLY A 75 -16.38 -3.39 16.15
N LYS A 76 -15.40 -3.79 15.31
CA LYS A 76 -14.40 -2.88 14.75
C LYS A 76 -14.55 -2.88 13.23
N MET A 77 -14.91 -1.73 12.69
CA MET A 77 -15.16 -1.52 11.27
C MET A 77 -14.07 -0.61 10.71
N SER A 78 -13.73 -0.83 9.44
CA SER A 78 -12.85 0.05 8.69
C SER A 78 -13.69 0.90 7.75
N PHE A 79 -13.17 2.05 7.34
CA PHE A 79 -13.83 2.90 6.35
C PHE A 79 -12.84 3.27 5.25
N ILE A 80 -13.38 3.55 4.06
CA ILE A 80 -12.67 4.16 2.95
C ILE A 80 -13.24 5.56 2.76
N ALA A 81 -12.38 6.55 2.61
CA ALA A 81 -12.73 7.95 2.38
C ALA A 81 -12.12 8.43 1.05
N VAL A 82 -12.93 9.06 0.20
CA VAL A 82 -12.55 9.47 -1.17
C VAL A 82 -13.03 10.89 -1.46
N ASP A 83 -12.18 11.64 -2.17
CA ASP A 83 -12.52 12.89 -2.84
C ASP A 83 -13.59 12.67 -3.91
N GLY A 84 -14.80 13.14 -3.62
CA GLY A 84 -15.93 13.04 -4.55
C GLY A 84 -15.69 13.79 -5.85
N ASP A 85 -14.86 14.86 -5.82
CA ASP A 85 -14.60 15.70 -6.98
C ASP A 85 -13.36 15.22 -7.76
N ARG A 86 -12.33 14.73 -7.05
CA ARG A 86 -11.06 14.29 -7.65
C ARG A 86 -10.91 12.78 -7.81
N SER A 87 -11.85 12.00 -7.27
CA SER A 87 -11.79 10.53 -7.23
C SER A 87 -10.46 9.98 -6.67
N CYS A 88 -9.85 10.68 -5.71
CA CYS A 88 -8.63 10.24 -5.04
C CYS A 88 -8.91 9.84 -3.58
N LEU A 89 -8.23 8.79 -3.11
CA LEU A 89 -8.31 8.34 -1.72
C LEU A 89 -7.68 9.37 -0.78
N PHE A 90 -8.19 9.44 0.45
CA PHE A 90 -7.56 10.12 1.58
C PHE A 90 -6.50 9.26 2.25
#